data_AF-Q46KW8-F1
#
_entry.id   AF-Q46KW8-F1
#
_cell.length_a   1.000
_cell.length_b   1.000
_cell.length_c   1.000
_cell.angle_alpha   90.00
_cell.angle_beta   90.00
_cell.angle_gamma   90.00
#
_symmetry.space_group_name_H-M   'P 1'
#
loop_
_entity.id
_entity.type
_entity.pdbx_description
1 polymer ?
#
loop_
_entity_poly.entity_id
_entity_poly.type
_entity_poly.pdbx_seq_one_letter_code
_entity_poly.pdbx_strand_id
1 'polypeptide(L)'
;MRIESKLCHISENKAVVQVNGWLNDRNLGSALAEGPTVEVAEDKAISRLNERINAVTKDVSSINTNNEHKTKTPLRIELPNSEKVELPKREKVEDININHEPNDWSSELTAIDAEIERLKWSRDDEINFLEKKLGYNNRNKITSYADIVKYLCLLKKTDIPNQFKVSNGNLNTLIEESDIILRDLSWDHKQGREFLQKEFNVLTRKELSETQLVSFVEKLKLIRNEYLAH
;
A
#
# COMPACT_ATOMS: atom_id res chain seq x y z
N MET A 1 -4.97 27.36 10.43
CA MET A 1 -4.42 26.00 10.61
C MET A 1 -5.58 25.03 10.57
N ARG A 2 -5.51 24.01 9.70
CA ARG A 2 -6.52 22.95 9.60
C ARG A 2 -5.99 21.72 10.33
N ILE A 3 -6.83 21.11 11.14
CA ILE A 3 -6.51 19.88 11.88
C ILE A 3 -7.49 18.79 11.45
N GLU A 4 -6.97 17.60 11.19
CA GLU A 4 -7.77 16.41 10.88
C GLU A 4 -7.44 15.32 11.89
N SER A 5 -8.48 14.72 12.49
CA SER A 5 -8.36 13.69 13.52
C SER A 5 -8.86 12.35 13.00
N LYS A 6 -8.13 11.28 13.32
CA LYS A 6 -8.46 9.90 12.96
C LYS A 6 -8.35 8.99 14.18
N LEU A 7 -9.44 8.29 14.50
CA LEU A 7 -9.42 7.23 15.50
C LEU A 7 -8.67 6.02 14.95
N CYS A 8 -7.56 5.63 15.60
CA CYS A 8 -6.72 4.52 15.17
C CYS A 8 -7.07 3.22 15.90
N HIS A 9 -7.39 3.31 17.19
CA HIS A 9 -7.70 2.13 18.01
C HIS A 9 -8.58 2.54 19.19
N ILE A 10 -9.53 1.68 19.58
CA ILE A 10 -10.36 1.84 20.77
C ILE A 10 -10.53 0.49 21.48
N SER A 11 -10.38 0.51 22.80
CA SER A 11 -10.54 -0.57 23.76
C SER A 11 -11.28 -0.02 25.00
N GLU A 12 -11.77 -0.90 25.88
CA GLU A 12 -12.61 -0.53 27.04
C GLU A 12 -12.05 0.64 27.87
N ASN A 13 -10.73 0.72 28.07
CA ASN A 13 -10.08 1.77 28.86
C ASN A 13 -9.02 2.57 28.06
N LYS A 14 -9.02 2.49 26.73
CA LYS A 14 -7.98 3.11 25.91
C LYS A 14 -8.47 3.46 24.51
N ALA A 15 -8.36 4.73 24.14
CA ALA A 15 -8.46 5.22 22.78
C ALA A 15 -7.11 5.77 22.31
N VAL A 16 -6.80 5.55 21.03
CA VAL A 16 -5.60 6.07 20.36
C VAL A 16 -6.04 6.87 19.15
N VAL A 17 -5.67 8.15 19.11
CA VAL A 17 -6.07 9.09 18.07
C VAL A 17 -4.83 9.68 17.40
N GLN A 18 -4.85 9.71 16.06
CA GLN A 18 -3.87 10.39 15.23
C GLN A 18 -4.44 11.73 14.76
N VAL A 19 -3.62 12.77 14.83
CA VAL A 19 -3.98 14.12 14.41
C VAL A 19 -2.97 14.63 13.38
N ASN A 20 -3.46 15.16 12.27
CA ASN A 20 -2.66 15.74 11.19
C ASN A 20 -2.91 17.25 11.10
N GLY A 21 -1.85 18.05 11.00
CA GLY A 21 -1.92 19.51 10.88
C GLY A 21 -1.51 20.02 9.51
N TRP A 22 -2.27 20.98 8.98
CA TRP A 22 -2.00 21.65 7.71
C TRP A 22 -2.06 23.17 7.86
N LEU A 23 -1.15 23.87 7.19
CA LEU A 23 -1.14 25.33 7.11
C LEU A 23 -0.83 25.77 5.68
N ASN A 24 -1.78 26.45 5.03
CA ASN A 24 -1.66 26.96 3.66
C ASN A 24 -1.08 25.88 2.70
N ASP A 25 -1.73 24.70 2.69
CA ASP A 25 -1.36 23.51 1.92
C ASP A 25 -0.01 22.85 2.27
N ARG A 26 0.73 23.40 3.24
CA ARG A 26 1.92 22.75 3.81
C ARG A 26 1.52 21.84 4.96
N ASN A 27 1.92 20.57 4.88
CA ASN A 27 1.77 19.62 5.97
C ASN A 27 2.72 19.99 7.13
N LEU A 28 2.17 20.32 8.29
CA LEU A 28 2.91 20.61 9.53
C LEU A 28 3.35 19.30 10.23
N GLY A 29 2.74 18.19 9.84
CA GLY A 29 3.01 16.81 10.24
C GLY A 29 1.90 16.26 11.13
N SER A 30 2.19 15.13 11.75
CA SER A 30 1.22 14.34 12.51
C SER A 30 1.66 14.11 13.95
N ALA A 31 0.69 13.87 14.83
CA ALA A 31 0.91 13.49 16.22
C ALA A 31 -0.05 12.37 16.61
N LEU A 32 0.40 11.49 17.50
CA LEU A 32 -0.39 10.40 18.05
C LEU A 32 -0.46 10.54 19.57
N ALA A 33 -1.63 10.29 20.15
CA ALA A 33 -1.76 10.19 21.59
C ALA A 33 -2.80 9.14 21.99
N GLU A 34 -2.62 8.66 23.22
CA GLU A 34 -3.56 7.74 23.87
C GLU A 34 -4.23 8.42 25.07
N GLY A 35 -5.47 8.03 25.32
CA GLY A 35 -6.29 8.53 26.41
C GLY A 35 -7.34 7.49 26.83
N PRO A 36 -7.93 7.64 28.02
CA PRO A 36 -9.03 6.78 28.46
C PRO A 36 -10.28 6.93 27.59
N THR A 37 -10.47 8.10 26.97
CA THR A 37 -11.54 8.39 26.01
C THR A 37 -10.96 8.95 24.71
N VAL A 38 -11.76 8.91 23.63
CA VAL A 38 -11.38 9.46 22.32
C VAL A 38 -11.06 10.95 22.43
N GLU A 39 -11.89 11.71 23.15
CA GLU A 39 -11.71 13.16 23.36
C GLU A 39 -10.38 13.45 24.07
N VAL A 40 -10.07 12.74 25.15
CA VAL A 40 -8.81 12.94 25.89
C VAL A 40 -7.60 12.53 25.04
N ALA A 41 -7.73 11.50 24.21
CA ALA A 41 -6.68 11.10 23.28
C ALA A 41 -6.47 12.15 22.18
N GLU A 42 -7.54 12.73 21.66
CA GLU A 42 -7.51 13.78 20.65
C GLU A 42 -6.86 15.07 21.20
N ASP A 43 -7.30 15.56 22.36
CA ASP A 43 -6.75 16.76 22.99
C ASP A 43 -5.25 16.64 23.24
N LYS A 44 -4.80 15.46 23.70
CA LYS A 44 -3.37 15.17 23.88
C LYS A 44 -2.61 15.14 22.57
N ALA A 45 -3.19 14.60 21.50
CA ALA A 45 -2.57 14.57 20.18
C ALA A 45 -2.45 15.98 19.58
N ILE A 46 -3.49 16.80 19.70
CA ILE A 46 -3.49 18.21 19.28
C ILE A 46 -2.44 19.01 20.05
N SER A 47 -2.37 18.84 21.37
CA SER A 47 -1.40 19.53 22.23
C SER A 47 0.04 19.23 21.80
N ARG A 48 0.36 17.95 21.55
CA ARG A 48 1.67 17.52 21.05
C ARG A 48 2.00 18.08 19.68
N LEU A 49 1.02 18.14 18.78
CA LEU A 49 1.21 18.71 17.45
C LEU A 49 1.54 20.21 17.55
N ASN A 50 0.81 20.95 18.38
CA ASN A 50 1.03 22.38 18.62
C ASN A 50 2.38 22.66 19.28
N GLU A 51 2.80 21.86 20.26
CA GLU A 51 4.13 21.97 20.87
C GLU A 51 5.23 21.80 19.84
N ARG A 52 5.10 20.80 18.95
CA ARG A 52 6.09 20.56 17.88
C ARG A 52 6.13 21.71 16.88
N ILE A 53 4.97 22.24 16.49
CA ILE A 53 4.88 23.41 15.60
C ILE A 53 5.55 24.62 16.27
N ASN A 54 5.27 24.85 17.56
CA ASN A 54 5.84 25.97 18.32
C ASN A 54 7.34 25.81 18.59
N ALA A 55 7.85 24.58 18.75
CA ALA A 55 9.28 24.31 18.87
C ALA A 55 10.01 24.65 17.57
N VAL A 56 9.44 24.23 16.42
CA VAL A 56 9.99 24.55 15.09
C VAL A 56 9.97 26.06 14.82
N THR A 57 8.96 26.80 15.28
CA THR A 57 8.91 28.27 15.09
C THR A 57 9.82 29.05 16.05
N LYS A 58 10.11 28.52 17.25
CA LYS A 58 11.08 29.09 18.19
C LYS A 58 12.53 28.93 17.73
N ASP A 59 12.88 27.82 17.07
CA ASP A 59 14.20 27.66 16.47
C ASP A 59 14.43 28.68 15.33
N VAL A 60 13.42 29.01 14.54
CA VAL A 60 13.55 29.97 13.43
C VAL A 60 13.73 31.43 13.90
N SER A 61 13.31 31.77 15.12
CA SER A 61 13.44 33.13 15.68
C SER A 61 14.71 33.35 16.50
N SER A 62 15.49 32.30 16.77
CA SER A 62 16.76 32.38 17.51
C SER A 62 18.01 32.23 16.61
N ILE A 63 17.83 31.93 15.32
CA ILE A 63 18.92 31.78 14.36
C ILE A 63 19.09 33.10 13.58
N ASN A 64 19.62 34.11 14.27
CA ASN A 64 20.33 35.22 13.62
C ASN A 64 21.53 35.58 14.49
N THR A 65 22.49 34.66 14.59
CA THR A 65 23.93 34.96 14.55
C THR A 65 24.76 33.65 14.58
N ASN A 66 25.47 33.42 13.47
CA ASN A 66 26.79 32.79 13.38
C ASN A 66 26.98 31.35 13.93
N ASN A 67 26.99 30.35 13.04
CA ASN A 67 28.23 29.70 12.55
C ASN A 67 27.94 28.36 11.84
N GLU A 68 28.72 28.13 10.78
CA GLU A 68 28.65 27.00 9.86
C GLU A 68 29.04 25.64 10.48
N HIS A 69 28.62 24.58 9.77
CA HIS A 69 29.08 23.17 9.81
C HIS A 69 28.61 22.25 10.95
N LYS A 70 27.56 21.45 10.69
CA LYS A 70 27.69 19.99 10.40
C LYS A 70 26.33 19.31 10.28
N THR A 71 26.21 18.56 9.20
CA THR A 71 25.37 17.37 9.00
C THR A 71 25.16 16.57 10.28
N LYS A 72 23.90 16.22 10.64
CA LYS A 72 23.45 14.88 11.09
C LYS A 72 21.99 14.84 11.60
N THR A 73 21.31 13.80 11.14
CA THR A 73 20.04 13.17 11.54
C THR A 73 20.05 12.67 13.02
N PRO A 74 18.92 12.20 13.59
CA PRO A 74 18.36 12.69 14.85
C PRO A 74 18.68 11.80 16.06
N LEU A 75 18.77 12.43 17.23
CA LEU A 75 19.10 11.78 18.50
C LEU A 75 17.87 11.23 19.23
N ARG A 76 17.99 9.92 19.45
CA ARG A 76 17.36 9.01 20.39
C ARG A 76 17.26 9.58 21.81
N ILE A 77 16.13 9.29 22.45
CA ILE A 77 15.81 9.50 23.87
C ILE A 77 16.82 8.75 24.75
N GLU A 78 17.41 9.43 25.74
CA GLU A 78 18.09 8.81 26.88
C GLU A 78 17.31 9.08 28.18
N LEU A 79 17.10 8.03 28.95
CA LEU A 79 16.92 8.06 30.41
C LEU A 79 18.01 7.15 31.02
N PRO A 80 18.41 7.33 32.28
CA PRO A 80 19.81 7.48 32.67
C PRO A 80 20.37 6.15 33.22
N ASN A 81 21.67 5.92 33.10
CA ASN A 81 22.57 6.09 34.24
C ASN A 81 24.03 5.82 33.82
N SER A 82 24.90 6.58 34.45
CA SER A 82 26.36 6.55 34.39
C SER A 82 26.94 5.15 34.65
N GLU A 83 27.91 4.70 33.85
CA GLU A 83 29.31 4.66 34.26
C GLU A 83 30.26 4.20 33.12
N LYS A 84 31.30 5.01 32.94
CA LYS A 84 32.56 4.82 32.19
C LYS A 84 32.95 3.36 31.92
N VAL A 85 33.37 3.05 30.69
CA VAL A 85 34.73 2.54 30.36
C VAL A 85 35.03 2.81 28.87
N GLU A 86 36.24 3.30 28.60
CA GLU A 86 36.81 3.66 27.30
C GLU A 86 36.96 2.50 26.29
N LEU A 87 36.85 2.86 25.01
CA LEU A 87 37.19 2.06 23.83
C LEU A 87 38.71 1.86 23.71
N PRO A 88 39.16 0.73 23.12
CA PRO A 88 40.19 0.83 22.09
C PRO A 88 39.84 0.12 20.78
N LYS A 89 40.07 0.88 19.70
CA LYS A 89 40.51 0.57 18.32
C LYS A 89 40.21 -0.81 17.70
N ARG A 90 39.59 -0.72 16.52
CA ARG A 90 39.50 -1.71 15.43
C ARG A 90 40.82 -2.46 15.19
N GLU A 91 40.68 -3.77 15.07
CA GLU A 91 41.47 -4.58 14.14
C GLU A 91 40.59 -5.70 13.55
N LYS A 92 40.95 -6.07 12.32
CA LYS A 92 40.20 -6.89 11.37
C LYS A 92 40.55 -8.36 11.62
N VAL A 93 39.57 -9.24 11.83
CA VAL A 93 39.78 -10.69 11.73
C VAL A 93 38.54 -11.34 11.09
N GLU A 94 38.75 -11.84 9.88
CA GLU A 94 37.91 -12.85 9.24
C GLU A 94 38.01 -14.14 10.07
N ASP A 95 36.89 -14.74 10.49
CA ASP A 95 36.57 -16.15 10.16
C ASP A 95 35.36 -16.73 10.96
N ILE A 96 34.50 -17.41 10.19
CA ILE A 96 33.55 -18.53 10.50
C ILE A 96 32.42 -18.38 11.54
N ASN A 97 31.23 -18.11 10.98
CA ASN A 97 29.93 -18.78 11.16
C ASN A 97 29.56 -19.38 12.53
N ILE A 98 28.67 -18.69 13.24
CA ILE A 98 27.62 -19.31 14.05
C ILE A 98 26.32 -18.51 13.84
N ASN A 99 25.39 -19.03 13.04
CA ASN A 99 23.93 -18.77 13.11
C ASN A 99 23.50 -17.40 13.68
N HIS A 100 23.91 -16.29 13.08
CA HIS A 100 23.51 -14.98 13.55
C HIS A 100 22.74 -14.28 12.45
N GLU A 101 21.49 -13.94 12.74
CA GLU A 101 20.72 -13.01 11.94
C GLU A 101 21.63 -11.80 11.64
N PRO A 102 21.78 -11.39 10.36
CA PRO A 102 22.65 -10.29 10.00
C PRO A 102 22.33 -9.07 10.85
N ASN A 103 23.32 -8.31 11.30
CA ASN A 103 23.03 -7.15 12.14
C ASN A 103 22.31 -6.02 11.38
N ASP A 104 22.17 -6.18 10.07
CA ASP A 104 21.53 -5.23 9.16
C ASP A 104 20.63 -5.98 8.17
N TRP A 105 19.32 -5.86 8.35
CA TRP A 105 18.30 -6.39 7.42
C TRP A 105 17.79 -5.30 6.47
N SER A 106 18.41 -4.11 6.50
CA SER A 106 17.96 -2.99 5.67
C SER A 106 18.03 -3.32 4.19
N SER A 107 19.01 -4.13 3.76
CA SER A 107 19.16 -4.55 2.36
C SER A 107 17.98 -5.40 1.91
N GLU A 108 17.57 -6.39 2.70
CA GLU A 108 16.42 -7.26 2.41
C GLU A 108 15.11 -6.50 2.47
N LEU A 109 14.98 -5.54 3.39
CA LEU A 109 13.81 -4.66 3.46
C LEU A 109 13.69 -3.78 2.22
N THR A 110 14.77 -3.15 1.77
CA THR A 110 14.78 -2.37 0.52
C THR A 110 14.51 -3.27 -0.70
N ALA A 111 15.03 -4.50 -0.70
CA ALA A 111 14.74 -5.46 -1.76
C ALA A 111 13.24 -5.83 -1.78
N ILE A 112 12.61 -6.03 -0.63
CA ILE A 112 11.16 -6.25 -0.53
C ILE A 112 10.40 -5.07 -1.13
N ASP A 113 10.77 -3.84 -0.79
CA ASP A 113 10.12 -2.64 -1.33
C ASP A 113 10.24 -2.57 -2.86
N ALA A 114 11.43 -2.87 -3.40
CA ALA A 114 11.66 -2.94 -4.84
C ALA A 114 10.83 -4.04 -5.52
N GLU A 115 10.66 -5.20 -4.88
CA GLU A 115 9.82 -6.27 -5.43
C GLU A 115 8.32 -5.92 -5.35
N ILE A 116 7.86 -5.27 -4.28
CA ILE A 116 6.46 -4.78 -4.18
C ILE A 116 6.19 -3.74 -5.27
N GLU A 117 7.13 -2.81 -5.50
CA GLU A 117 7.05 -1.83 -6.58
C GLU A 117 7.04 -2.51 -7.96
N ARG A 118 7.90 -3.50 -8.17
CA ARG A 118 7.95 -4.31 -9.40
C ARG A 118 6.61 -5.01 -9.67
N LEU A 119 5.97 -5.55 -8.64
CA LEU A 119 4.69 -6.25 -8.72
C LEU A 119 3.48 -5.29 -8.83
N LYS A 120 3.69 -3.98 -8.60
CA LYS A 120 2.65 -2.96 -8.51
C LYS A 120 1.54 -3.31 -7.51
N TRP A 121 1.90 -3.97 -6.42
CA TRP A 121 0.93 -4.37 -5.40
C TRP A 121 0.46 -3.16 -4.61
N SER A 122 -0.85 -3.10 -4.37
CA SER A 122 -1.42 -2.23 -3.36
C SER A 122 -1.10 -2.78 -1.96
N ARG A 123 -1.34 -1.95 -0.93
CA ARG A 123 -1.18 -2.38 0.46
C ARG A 123 -2.08 -3.57 0.79
N ASP A 124 -3.27 -3.62 0.21
CA ASP A 124 -4.21 -4.73 0.40
C ASP A 124 -3.73 -6.02 -0.30
N ASP A 125 -3.12 -5.90 -1.49
CA ASP A 125 -2.54 -7.05 -2.19
C ASP A 125 -1.38 -7.67 -1.39
N GLU A 126 -0.52 -6.81 -0.83
CA GLU A 126 0.58 -7.22 0.04
C GLU A 126 0.08 -7.96 1.28
N ILE A 127 -0.92 -7.39 1.98
CA ILE A 127 -1.52 -7.99 3.19
C ILE A 127 -2.15 -9.35 2.84
N ASN A 128 -2.96 -9.42 1.79
CA ASN A 128 -3.59 -10.67 1.35
C ASN A 128 -2.55 -11.75 1.01
N PHE A 129 -1.44 -11.37 0.39
CA PHE A 129 -0.36 -12.30 0.07
C PHE A 129 0.37 -12.80 1.33
N LEU A 130 0.68 -11.90 2.25
CA LEU A 130 1.32 -12.22 3.52
C LEU A 130 0.45 -13.12 4.39
N GLU A 131 -0.86 -12.85 4.48
CA GLU A 131 -1.81 -13.68 5.24
C GLU A 131 -1.90 -15.08 4.63
N LYS A 132 -1.97 -15.18 3.30
CA LYS A 132 -2.10 -16.47 2.60
C LYS A 132 -0.84 -17.33 2.66
N LYS A 133 0.36 -16.74 2.62
CA LYS A 133 1.63 -17.48 2.53
C LYS A 133 2.33 -17.66 3.86
N LEU A 134 2.27 -16.65 4.73
CA LEU A 134 3.02 -16.59 5.99
C LEU A 134 2.11 -16.42 7.22
N GLY A 135 0.81 -16.16 7.03
CA GLY A 135 -0.15 -15.97 8.14
C GLY A 135 -0.04 -14.61 8.83
N TYR A 136 0.70 -13.66 8.27
CA TYR A 136 0.87 -12.32 8.83
C TYR A 136 -0.03 -11.31 8.13
N ASN A 137 -0.73 -10.48 8.89
CA ASN A 137 -1.57 -9.40 8.36
C ASN A 137 -0.81 -8.07 8.13
N ASN A 138 0.48 -8.04 8.45
CA ASN A 138 1.32 -6.87 8.31
C ASN A 138 2.79 -7.29 8.31
N ARG A 139 3.59 -6.72 7.40
CA ARG A 139 5.06 -6.90 7.34
C ARG A 139 5.75 -6.60 8.68
N ASN A 140 5.24 -5.65 9.46
CA ASN A 140 5.80 -5.30 10.77
C ASN A 140 5.73 -6.45 11.80
N LYS A 141 4.94 -7.50 11.54
CA LYS A 141 4.90 -8.71 12.38
C LYS A 141 6.00 -9.71 12.04
N ILE A 142 6.73 -9.51 10.95
CA ILE A 142 7.87 -10.34 10.57
C ILE A 142 9.06 -9.90 11.44
N THR A 143 9.30 -10.64 12.51
CA THR A 143 10.34 -10.32 13.50
C THR A 143 11.61 -11.13 13.35
N SER A 144 11.61 -12.19 12.53
CA SER A 144 12.80 -13.01 12.26
C SER A 144 13.34 -12.76 10.85
N TYR A 145 14.66 -12.69 10.74
CA TYR A 145 15.36 -12.61 9.46
C TYR A 145 15.00 -13.76 8.53
N ALA A 146 14.84 -14.97 9.07
CA ALA A 146 14.48 -16.15 8.29
C ALA A 146 13.15 -15.94 7.54
N ASP A 147 12.19 -15.26 8.17
CA ASP A 147 10.90 -15.00 7.57
C ASP A 147 10.93 -13.81 6.60
N ILE A 148 11.80 -12.81 6.83
CA ILE A 148 12.10 -11.75 5.85
C ILE A 148 12.67 -12.36 4.56
N VAL A 149 13.66 -13.25 4.67
CA VAL A 149 14.28 -13.89 3.50
C VAL A 149 13.29 -14.83 2.80
N LYS A 150 12.48 -15.59 3.55
CA LYS A 150 11.39 -16.39 2.97
C LYS A 150 10.40 -15.50 2.22
N TYR A 151 9.99 -14.37 2.80
CA TYR A 151 9.08 -13.44 2.16
C TYR A 151 9.66 -12.87 0.87
N LEU A 152 10.91 -12.39 0.90
CA LEU A 152 11.61 -11.91 -0.29
C LEU A 152 11.73 -13.00 -1.37
N CYS A 153 12.04 -14.24 -0.99
CA CYS A 153 12.09 -15.37 -1.91
C CYS A 153 10.71 -15.66 -2.54
N LEU A 154 9.63 -15.56 -1.76
CA LEU A 154 8.26 -15.71 -2.26
C LEU A 154 7.91 -14.59 -3.25
N LEU A 155 8.25 -13.33 -2.96
CA LEU A 155 8.04 -12.19 -3.87
C LEU A 155 8.84 -12.33 -5.17
N LYS A 156 10.08 -12.82 -5.10
CA LYS A 156 10.87 -13.08 -6.31
C LYS A 156 10.26 -14.16 -7.19
N LYS A 157 9.66 -15.18 -6.58
CA LYS A 157 8.95 -16.26 -7.27
C LYS A 157 7.56 -15.86 -7.76
N THR A 158 6.96 -14.81 -7.20
CA THR A 158 5.75 -14.25 -7.76
C THR A 158 6.12 -13.50 -9.01
N ASP A 159 5.67 -14.01 -10.15
CA ASP A 159 5.70 -13.23 -11.37
C ASP A 159 4.93 -11.93 -11.15
N ILE A 160 5.38 -10.85 -11.79
CA ILE A 160 4.56 -9.65 -11.94
C ILE A 160 3.22 -10.17 -12.44
N PRO A 161 2.09 -9.89 -11.77
CA PRO A 161 0.81 -10.02 -12.41
C PRO A 161 0.89 -9.03 -13.55
N ASN A 162 1.37 -9.51 -14.70
CA ASN A 162 1.19 -8.86 -15.96
C ASN A 162 -0.32 -8.66 -15.98
N GLN A 163 -0.76 -7.43 -15.73
CA GLN A 163 -2.16 -7.04 -15.78
C GLN A 163 -2.76 -7.30 -17.18
N PHE A 164 -2.02 -7.97 -18.08
CA PHE A 164 -2.39 -8.30 -19.44
C PHE A 164 -2.16 -9.74 -19.92
N LYS A 165 -2.05 -10.79 -19.09
CA LYS A 165 -2.04 -12.17 -19.68
C LYS A 165 -2.84 -13.31 -19.03
N VAL A 166 -3.60 -13.11 -17.94
CA VAL A 166 -4.45 -14.22 -17.42
C VAL A 166 -5.96 -13.97 -17.55
N SER A 167 -6.44 -12.71 -17.67
CA SER A 167 -7.83 -12.42 -18.11
C SER A 167 -7.93 -11.66 -19.44
N ASN A 168 -6.86 -11.03 -19.94
CA ASN A 168 -6.92 -10.29 -21.21
C ASN A 168 -6.85 -11.18 -22.45
N GLY A 169 -6.34 -12.41 -22.32
CA GLY A 169 -6.55 -13.43 -23.35
C GLY A 169 -8.05 -13.70 -23.50
N ASN A 170 -8.71 -14.00 -22.38
CA ASN A 170 -10.15 -14.27 -22.33
C ASN A 170 -11.00 -13.07 -22.76
N LEU A 171 -10.71 -11.86 -22.28
CA LEU A 171 -11.45 -10.65 -22.65
C LEU A 171 -11.34 -10.34 -24.15
N ASN A 172 -10.12 -10.36 -24.72
CA ASN A 172 -9.97 -10.13 -26.15
C ASN A 172 -10.60 -11.26 -26.97
N THR A 173 -10.47 -12.53 -26.55
CA THR A 173 -11.13 -13.64 -27.24
C THR A 173 -12.65 -13.56 -27.16
N LEU A 174 -13.23 -13.10 -26.04
CA LEU A 174 -14.66 -12.89 -25.89
C LEU A 174 -15.16 -11.69 -26.71
N ILE A 175 -14.36 -10.64 -26.84
CA ILE A 175 -14.66 -9.52 -27.76
C ILE A 175 -14.66 -10.02 -29.20
N GLU A 176 -13.64 -10.78 -29.61
CA GLU A 176 -13.56 -11.40 -30.94
C GLU A 176 -14.72 -12.36 -31.20
N GLU A 177 -15.08 -13.19 -30.23
CA GLU A 177 -16.24 -14.09 -30.31
C GLU A 177 -17.54 -13.30 -30.46
N SER A 178 -17.70 -12.20 -29.72
CA SER A 178 -18.87 -11.32 -29.87
C SER A 178 -18.93 -10.68 -31.26
N ASP A 179 -17.79 -10.32 -31.85
CA ASP A 179 -17.73 -9.77 -33.20
C ASP A 179 -18.10 -10.81 -34.26
N ILE A 180 -17.70 -12.06 -34.07
CA ILE A 180 -18.11 -13.16 -34.96
C ILE A 180 -19.62 -13.35 -34.89
N ILE A 181 -20.19 -13.43 -33.68
CA ILE A 181 -21.64 -13.66 -33.52
C ILE A 181 -22.47 -12.49 -34.06
N LEU A 182 -22.03 -11.25 -33.87
CA LEU A 182 -22.72 -10.08 -34.44
C LEU A 182 -22.70 -10.08 -35.98
N ARG A 183 -21.59 -10.55 -36.59
CA ARG A 183 -21.51 -10.74 -38.04
C ARG A 183 -22.44 -11.87 -38.50
N ASP A 184 -22.48 -12.99 -37.77
CA ASP A 184 -23.38 -14.11 -38.07
C ASP A 184 -24.85 -13.67 -38.03
N LEU A 185 -25.20 -12.83 -37.06
CA LEU A 185 -26.54 -12.25 -36.91
C LEU A 185 -26.85 -11.14 -37.92
N SER A 186 -25.87 -10.72 -38.74
CA SER A 186 -25.98 -9.55 -39.63
C SER A 186 -26.40 -8.26 -38.90
N TRP A 187 -26.00 -8.12 -37.62
CA TRP A 187 -26.31 -6.93 -36.84
C TRP A 187 -25.38 -5.77 -37.18
N ASP A 188 -25.96 -4.63 -37.52
CA ASP A 188 -25.21 -3.39 -37.69
C ASP A 188 -24.75 -2.81 -36.34
N HIS A 189 -23.74 -1.94 -36.38
CA HIS A 189 -23.18 -1.25 -35.22
C HIS A 189 -24.25 -0.52 -34.40
N LYS A 190 -25.32 -0.04 -35.03
CA LYS A 190 -26.45 0.59 -34.35
C LYS A 190 -27.23 -0.41 -33.48
N GLN A 191 -27.58 -1.57 -34.02
CA GLN A 191 -28.30 -2.63 -33.30
C GLN A 191 -27.46 -3.17 -32.14
N GLY A 192 -26.17 -3.39 -32.36
CA GLY A 192 -25.25 -3.81 -31.29
C GLY A 192 -25.17 -2.78 -30.16
N ARG A 193 -25.11 -1.48 -30.48
CA ARG A 193 -25.11 -0.40 -29.46
C ARG A 193 -26.42 -0.32 -28.70
N GLU A 194 -27.56 -0.37 -29.38
CA GLU A 194 -28.88 -0.34 -28.74
C GLU A 194 -29.05 -1.51 -27.76
N PHE A 195 -28.60 -2.71 -28.14
CA PHE A 195 -28.64 -3.89 -27.28
C PHE A 195 -27.74 -3.74 -26.04
N LEU A 196 -26.52 -3.20 -26.21
CA LEU A 196 -25.60 -2.94 -25.08
C LEU A 196 -26.16 -1.90 -24.11
N GLN A 197 -26.77 -0.85 -24.65
CA GLN A 197 -27.37 0.20 -23.82
C GLN A 197 -28.60 -0.34 -23.07
N LYS A 198 -29.39 -1.21 -23.71
CA LYS A 198 -30.58 -1.81 -23.08
C LYS A 198 -30.24 -2.82 -21.99
N GLU A 199 -29.29 -3.72 -22.24
CA GLU A 199 -29.00 -4.86 -21.36
C GLU A 199 -27.95 -4.55 -20.29
N PHE A 200 -27.01 -3.65 -20.58
CA PHE A 200 -25.86 -3.37 -19.72
C PHE A 200 -25.69 -1.88 -19.38
N ASN A 201 -26.50 -0.99 -19.95
CA ASN A 201 -26.42 0.47 -19.75
C ASN A 201 -25.05 1.07 -20.11
N VAL A 202 -24.34 0.47 -21.08
CA VAL A 202 -23.04 0.94 -21.59
C VAL A 202 -23.13 1.27 -23.07
N LEU A 203 -22.22 2.13 -23.54
CA LEU A 203 -22.19 2.58 -24.94
C LEU A 203 -21.25 1.75 -25.82
N THR A 204 -20.30 1.05 -25.20
CA THR A 204 -19.33 0.21 -25.90
C THR A 204 -19.03 -1.09 -25.14
N ARG A 205 -18.71 -2.14 -25.89
CA ARG A 205 -18.35 -3.46 -25.36
C ARG A 205 -17.05 -3.44 -24.55
N LYS A 206 -16.20 -2.43 -24.80
CA LYS A 206 -14.96 -2.21 -24.05
C LYS A 206 -15.17 -1.68 -22.63
N GLU A 207 -16.37 -1.20 -22.31
CA GLU A 207 -16.75 -0.75 -20.97
C GLU A 207 -17.31 -1.90 -20.11
N LEU A 208 -17.54 -3.09 -20.69
CA LEU A 208 -18.05 -4.24 -19.96
C LEU A 208 -16.95 -4.87 -19.08
N SER A 209 -17.31 -5.24 -17.86
CA SER A 209 -16.46 -6.11 -17.04
C SER A 209 -16.38 -7.53 -17.62
N GLU A 210 -15.39 -8.33 -17.21
CA GLU A 210 -15.24 -9.72 -17.69
C GLU A 210 -16.52 -10.55 -17.50
N THR A 211 -17.17 -10.43 -16.35
CA THR A 211 -18.42 -11.15 -16.05
C THR A 211 -19.59 -10.65 -16.89
N GLN A 212 -19.66 -9.34 -17.15
CA GLN A 212 -20.68 -8.75 -18.02
C GLN A 212 -20.47 -9.14 -19.49
N LEU A 213 -19.23 -9.22 -19.95
CA LEU A 213 -18.92 -9.61 -21.32
C LEU A 213 -19.24 -11.09 -21.59
N VAL A 214 -18.96 -11.99 -20.63
CA VAL A 214 -19.39 -13.39 -20.73
C VAL A 214 -20.92 -13.47 -20.86
N SER A 215 -21.65 -12.77 -19.99
CA SER A 215 -23.12 -12.73 -20.05
C SER A 215 -23.63 -12.14 -21.38
N PHE A 216 -22.97 -11.12 -21.91
CA PHE A 216 -23.29 -10.53 -23.22
C PHE A 216 -23.12 -11.55 -24.36
N VAL A 217 -21.99 -12.27 -24.39
CA VAL A 217 -21.72 -13.30 -25.40
C VAL A 217 -22.74 -14.44 -25.30
N GLU A 218 -23.10 -14.88 -24.09
CA GLU A 218 -24.14 -15.90 -23.89
C GLU A 218 -25.51 -15.46 -24.43
N LYS A 219 -25.91 -14.22 -24.16
CA LYS A 219 -27.15 -13.65 -24.71
C LYS A 219 -27.14 -13.59 -26.23
N LEU A 220 -26.02 -13.18 -26.83
CA LEU A 220 -25.88 -13.18 -28.30
C LEU A 220 -25.96 -14.59 -28.88
N LYS A 221 -25.35 -15.59 -28.23
CA LYS A 221 -25.46 -17.00 -28.64
C LYS A 221 -26.89 -17.50 -28.57
N LEU A 222 -27.64 -17.14 -27.53
CA LEU A 222 -29.05 -17.49 -27.39
C LEU A 222 -29.86 -16.93 -28.57
N ILE A 223 -29.70 -15.65 -28.87
CA ILE A 223 -30.37 -14.98 -30.00
C ILE A 223 -29.98 -15.65 -31.32
N ARG A 224 -28.70 -15.92 -31.54
CA ARG A 224 -28.23 -16.62 -32.74
C ARG A 224 -28.87 -18.00 -32.88
N ASN A 225 -28.97 -18.76 -31.80
CA ASN A 225 -29.60 -20.08 -31.82
C ASN A 225 -31.10 -19.99 -32.12
N GLU A 226 -31.80 -18.97 -31.61
CA GLU A 226 -33.20 -18.71 -31.95
C GLU A 226 -33.38 -18.32 -33.42
N TYR A 227 -32.47 -17.51 -33.96
CA TYR A 227 -32.46 -17.13 -35.39
C TYR A 227 -32.15 -18.31 -36.34
N LEU A 228 -31.35 -19.29 -35.90
CA LEU A 228 -31.01 -20.47 -36.70
C LEU A 228 -32.04 -21.61 -36.57
N ALA A 229 -32.93 -21.54 -35.58
CA ALA A 229 -33.99 -22.53 -35.37
C ALA A 229 -35.26 -22.26 -36.21
N HIS A 230 -35.29 -21.15 -36.95
CA HIS A 230 -36.35 -20.73 -37.86
C HIS A 230 -35.84 -20.61 -39.29
#